data_AF-A0A1F9AH89-F1
#
_entry.id   AF-A0A1F9AH89-F1
#
_cell.length_a   1.000
_cell.length_b   1.000
_cell.length_c   1.000
_cell.angle_alpha   90.00
_cell.angle_beta   90.00
_cell.angle_gamma   90.00
#
_symmetry.space_group_name_H-M   'P 1'
#
loop_
_entity.id
_entity.type
_entity.pdbx_description
1 polymer ?
#
loop_
_entity_poly.entity_id
_entity_poly.type
_entity_poly.pdbx_seq_one_letter_code
_entity_poly.pdbx_strand_id
1 'polypeptide(L)'
;MKILIIGSKGQLGYELVRQTRHLGIESEAADLPEIDITEMKSVRKWVEYSRASIVINAAAYTNVDKAESETSLAYAVNSEGPKQIAEACTDAGISLFHISTDYVFNGKSKTPYRESDPVKPLGIYGKSKENGERNVRKSLKEHIIIRTSWLYGVHGHNFVKTMLRLGKEKPVLRVVADQFGSPTFAADLAEALLIVARKI
;
A
#
# COMPACT_ATOMS: atom_id res chain seq x y z
N MET A 1 -17.75 -4.48 13.20
CA MET A 1 -16.85 -4.36 12.03
C MET A 1 -15.49 -4.88 12.45
N LYS A 2 -14.89 -5.79 11.68
CA LYS A 2 -13.55 -6.34 11.95
C LYS A 2 -12.68 -6.15 10.71
N ILE A 3 -11.43 -5.72 10.89
CA ILE A 3 -10.52 -5.40 9.79
C ILE A 3 -9.38 -6.43 9.72
N LEU A 4 -9.06 -6.95 8.53
CA LEU A 4 -7.83 -7.68 8.28
C LEU A 4 -6.79 -6.73 7.69
N ILE A 5 -5.67 -6.51 8.38
CA ILE A 5 -4.55 -5.67 7.93
C ILE A 5 -3.45 -6.57 7.39
N ILE A 6 -3.19 -6.49 6.09
CA ILE A 6 -2.11 -7.24 5.42
C ILE A 6 -0.91 -6.29 5.19
N GLY A 7 0.30 -6.75 5.48
CA GLY A 7 1.50 -5.90 5.45
C GLY A 7 1.70 -5.13 6.77
N SER A 8 1.33 -5.75 7.89
CA SER A 8 1.27 -5.13 9.22
C SER A 8 2.63 -4.70 9.80
N LYS A 9 3.74 -5.26 9.31
CA LYS A 9 5.12 -4.91 9.69
C LYS A 9 5.67 -3.74 8.84
N GLY A 10 4.92 -3.28 7.82
CA GLY A 10 5.25 -2.09 7.03
C GLY A 10 4.95 -0.77 7.75
N GLN A 11 5.32 0.36 7.15
CA GLN A 11 5.11 1.70 7.75
C GLN A 11 3.63 1.99 8.03
N LEU A 12 2.77 1.79 7.03
CA LEU A 12 1.33 2.02 7.15
C LEU A 12 0.64 0.93 7.98
N GLY A 13 1.02 -0.34 7.78
CA GLY A 13 0.48 -1.46 8.53
C GLY A 13 0.69 -1.30 10.04
N TYR A 14 1.88 -0.85 10.44
CA TYR A 14 2.18 -0.55 11.85
C TYR A 14 1.23 0.50 12.43
N GLU A 15 0.99 1.59 11.71
CA GLU A 15 0.09 2.66 12.15
C GLU A 15 -1.36 2.20 12.20
N LEU A 16 -1.83 1.42 11.22
CA LEU A 16 -3.16 0.82 11.24
C LEU A 16 -3.35 -0.05 12.49
N VAL A 17 -2.42 -0.95 12.80
CA VAL A 17 -2.50 -1.81 13.99
C VAL A 17 -2.48 -1.00 15.29
N ARG A 18 -1.60 0.01 15.37
CA ARG A 18 -1.50 0.89 16.53
C ARG A 18 -2.82 1.63 16.77
N GLN A 19 -3.40 2.20 15.72
CA GLN A 19 -4.61 3.00 15.81
C GLN A 19 -5.86 2.16 16.02
N THR A 20 -6.01 1.00 15.38
CA THR A 20 -7.16 0.11 15.64
C THR A 20 -7.18 -0.32 17.10
N ARG A 21 -6.03 -0.69 17.67
CA ARG A 21 -5.90 -1.00 19.10
C ARG A 21 -6.26 0.18 19.99
N HIS A 22 -5.76 1.38 19.69
CA HIS A 22 -6.05 2.58 20.47
C HIS A 22 -7.54 2.95 20.44
N LEU A 23 -8.19 2.77 19.31
CA LEU A 23 -9.60 3.09 19.08
C LEU A 23 -10.57 1.96 19.46
N GLY A 24 -10.07 0.81 19.93
CA GLY A 24 -10.89 -0.37 20.23
C GLY A 24 -11.59 -0.98 19.00
N ILE A 25 -11.04 -0.80 17.81
CA ILE A 25 -11.53 -1.43 16.58
C ILE A 25 -10.97 -2.85 16.51
N GLU A 26 -11.84 -3.84 16.36
CA GLU A 26 -11.40 -5.23 16.15
C GLU A 26 -10.60 -5.36 14.85
N SER A 27 -9.40 -5.91 14.94
CA SER A 27 -8.55 -6.15 13.77
C SER A 27 -7.68 -7.39 13.94
N GLU A 28 -7.52 -8.16 12.85
CA GLU A 28 -6.41 -9.10 12.68
C GLU A 28 -5.31 -8.44 11.85
N ALA A 29 -4.06 -8.82 12.11
CA ALA A 29 -2.91 -8.28 11.41
C ALA A 29 -2.00 -9.42 10.96
N ALA A 30 -1.58 -9.39 9.69
CA ALA A 30 -0.73 -10.40 9.09
C ALA A 30 0.34 -9.75 8.19
N ASP A 31 1.50 -10.39 8.12
CA ASP A 31 2.60 -10.02 7.24
C ASP A 31 3.35 -11.31 6.82
N LEU A 32 4.42 -11.18 6.05
CA LEU A 32 5.36 -12.27 5.83
C LEU A 32 6.08 -12.62 7.15
N PRO A 33 6.36 -13.91 7.41
CA PRO A 33 6.07 -15.07 6.55
C PRO A 33 4.67 -15.68 6.76
N GLU A 34 3.83 -15.12 7.63
CA GLU A 34 2.57 -15.73 8.02
C GLU A 34 1.51 -15.70 6.90
N ILE A 35 1.42 -14.58 6.17
CA ILE A 35 0.65 -14.45 4.93
C ILE A 35 1.61 -14.11 3.79
N ASP A 36 1.59 -14.93 2.74
CA ASP A 36 2.25 -14.62 1.48
C ASP A 36 1.17 -14.27 0.48
N ILE A 37 1.09 -12.98 0.12
CA ILE A 37 0.06 -12.50 -0.79
C ILE A 37 0.25 -13.02 -2.22
N THR A 38 1.44 -13.54 -2.54
CA THR A 38 1.72 -14.14 -3.84
C THR A 38 1.16 -15.56 -3.96
N GLU A 39 0.65 -16.13 -2.85
CA GLU A 39 0.12 -17.49 -2.77
C GLU A 39 -1.37 -17.52 -2.38
N MET A 40 -2.23 -17.91 -3.32
CA MET A 40 -3.69 -17.76 -3.19
C MET A 40 -4.25 -18.57 -2.00
N LYS A 41 -3.67 -19.75 -1.76
CA LYS A 41 -4.04 -20.59 -0.61
C LYS A 41 -3.74 -19.89 0.72
N SER A 42 -2.64 -19.16 0.79
CA SER A 42 -2.25 -18.40 1.98
C SER A 42 -3.24 -17.24 2.21
N VAL A 43 -3.56 -16.50 1.15
CA VAL A 43 -4.52 -15.39 1.19
C VAL A 43 -5.91 -15.85 1.64
N ARG A 44 -6.47 -16.89 0.99
CA ARG A 44 -7.81 -17.42 1.33
C ARG A 44 -7.89 -17.87 2.78
N LYS A 45 -6.87 -18.60 3.26
CA LYS A 45 -6.80 -19.05 4.66
C LYS A 45 -6.90 -17.87 5.63
N TRP A 46 -6.17 -16.78 5.37
CA TRP A 46 -6.17 -15.61 6.24
C TRP A 46 -7.47 -14.81 6.18
N VAL A 47 -8.04 -14.64 4.98
CA VAL A 47 -9.34 -14.00 4.80
C VAL A 47 -10.41 -14.75 5.60
N GLU A 48 -10.50 -16.07 5.44
CA GLU A 48 -11.45 -16.92 6.17
C GLU A 48 -11.22 -16.92 7.68
N TYR A 49 -9.97 -17.13 8.12
CA TYR A 49 -9.61 -17.14 9.54
C TYR A 49 -9.94 -15.82 10.24
N SER A 50 -9.70 -14.69 9.57
CA SER A 50 -9.84 -13.37 10.18
C SER A 50 -11.27 -13.03 10.59
N ARG A 51 -12.27 -13.59 9.88
CA ARG A 51 -13.68 -13.17 9.95
C ARG A 51 -13.87 -11.65 9.82
N ALA A 52 -12.98 -11.01 9.06
CA ALA A 52 -13.04 -9.58 8.80
C ALA A 52 -14.18 -9.25 7.83
N SER A 53 -14.73 -8.04 7.94
CA SER A 53 -15.66 -7.47 6.98
C SER A 53 -14.96 -6.57 5.94
N ILE A 54 -13.72 -6.16 6.23
CA ILE A 54 -12.87 -5.32 5.37
C ILE A 54 -11.43 -5.84 5.41
N VAL A 55 -10.77 -5.93 4.26
CA VAL A 55 -9.32 -6.11 4.15
C VAL A 55 -8.67 -4.78 3.81
N ILE A 56 -7.61 -4.40 4.53
CA ILE A 56 -6.71 -3.31 4.16
C ILE A 56 -5.38 -3.92 3.72
N ASN A 57 -5.10 -3.86 2.42
CA ASN A 57 -3.85 -4.34 1.85
C ASN A 57 -2.80 -3.22 1.80
N ALA A 58 -1.91 -3.22 2.80
CA ALA A 58 -0.72 -2.36 2.88
C ALA A 58 0.58 -3.07 2.44
N ALA A 59 0.50 -4.33 2.01
CA ALA A 59 1.66 -5.07 1.50
C ALA A 59 1.99 -4.64 0.06
N ALA A 60 3.28 -4.39 -0.20
CA ALA A 60 3.79 -4.00 -1.50
C ALA A 60 5.30 -4.20 -1.59
N TYR A 61 5.79 -4.45 -2.81
CA TYR A 61 7.20 -4.29 -3.15
C TYR A 61 7.46 -2.82 -3.45
N THR A 62 8.21 -2.13 -2.59
CA THR A 62 8.33 -0.66 -2.59
C THR A 62 9.72 -0.13 -2.97
N ASN A 63 10.69 -1.00 -3.27
CA ASN A 63 12.00 -0.56 -3.71
C ASN A 63 11.96 -0.18 -5.20
N VAL A 64 11.75 1.12 -5.48
CA VAL A 64 11.54 1.64 -6.84
C VAL A 64 12.71 1.30 -7.77
N ASP A 65 13.94 1.53 -7.33
CA ASP A 65 15.13 1.30 -8.15
C ASP A 65 15.34 -0.20 -8.44
N LYS A 66 15.19 -1.05 -7.42
CA LYS A 66 15.37 -2.49 -7.60
C LYS A 66 14.25 -3.14 -8.42
N ALA A 67 13.07 -2.53 -8.50
CA ALA A 67 11.96 -3.07 -9.28
C ALA A 67 12.33 -3.26 -10.76
N GLU A 68 13.22 -2.42 -11.31
CA GLU A 68 13.69 -2.55 -12.70
C GLU A 68 14.43 -3.88 -12.92
N SER A 69 15.30 -4.29 -11.98
CA SER A 69 16.00 -5.57 -12.04
C SER A 69 15.20 -6.76 -11.50
N GLU A 70 14.37 -6.53 -10.48
CA GLU A 70 13.56 -7.56 -9.81
C GLU A 70 12.12 -7.56 -10.35
N THR A 71 11.97 -7.44 -11.67
CA THR A 71 10.67 -7.23 -12.34
C THR A 71 9.66 -8.32 -11.94
N SER A 72 10.03 -9.60 -12.01
CA SER A 72 9.12 -10.70 -11.69
C SER A 72 8.60 -10.62 -10.25
N LEU A 73 9.46 -10.27 -9.29
CA LEU A 73 9.07 -10.12 -7.89
C LEU A 73 8.16 -8.89 -7.70
N ALA A 74 8.50 -7.77 -8.34
CA ALA A 74 7.66 -6.58 -8.31
C ALA A 74 6.23 -6.87 -8.83
N TYR A 75 6.09 -7.61 -9.93
CA TYR A 75 4.78 -8.02 -10.44
C TYR A 75 4.09 -9.06 -9.56
N ALA A 76 4.80 -10.06 -9.04
CA ALA A 76 4.22 -11.05 -8.14
C ALA A 76 3.56 -10.37 -6.92
N VAL A 77 4.27 -9.41 -6.30
CA VAL A 77 3.78 -8.73 -5.09
C VAL A 77 2.80 -7.60 -5.41
N ASN A 78 3.07 -6.75 -6.41
CA ASN A 78 2.27 -5.54 -6.66
C ASN A 78 1.11 -5.75 -7.65
N SER A 79 1.11 -6.82 -8.46
CA SER A 79 0.05 -7.12 -9.43
C SER A 79 -0.73 -8.36 -9.04
N GLU A 80 -0.05 -9.51 -8.92
CA GLU A 80 -0.74 -10.76 -8.62
C GLU A 80 -1.17 -10.87 -7.17
N GLY A 81 -0.42 -10.27 -6.23
CA GLY A 81 -0.83 -10.20 -4.83
C GLY A 81 -2.19 -9.51 -4.62
N PRO A 82 -2.40 -8.28 -5.11
CA PRO A 82 -3.69 -7.60 -5.04
C PRO A 82 -4.81 -8.34 -5.77
N LYS A 83 -4.52 -9.02 -6.89
CA LYS A 83 -5.48 -9.88 -7.57
C LYS A 83 -5.99 -11.00 -6.65
N GLN A 84 -5.06 -11.72 -6.01
CA GLN A 84 -5.39 -12.84 -5.12
C GLN A 84 -6.21 -12.38 -3.91
N ILE A 85 -5.85 -11.23 -3.33
CA ILE A 85 -6.62 -10.62 -2.24
C ILE A 85 -8.01 -10.22 -2.71
N ALA A 86 -8.13 -9.57 -3.87
CA ALA A 86 -9.43 -9.17 -4.40
C ALA A 86 -10.34 -10.36 -4.71
N GLU A 87 -9.80 -11.42 -5.31
CA GLU A 87 -10.53 -12.67 -5.56
C GLU A 87 -10.98 -13.35 -4.25
N ALA A 88 -10.11 -13.42 -3.24
CA ALA A 88 -10.50 -13.95 -1.92
C ALA A 88 -11.55 -13.08 -1.22
N CYS A 89 -11.51 -11.76 -1.40
CA CYS A 89 -12.54 -10.85 -0.89
C CYS A 89 -13.87 -11.06 -1.61
N THR A 90 -13.85 -11.32 -2.93
CA THR A 90 -15.04 -11.67 -3.72
C THR A 90 -15.66 -12.97 -3.23
N ASP A 91 -14.84 -14.02 -3.02
CA ASP A 91 -15.29 -15.31 -2.50
C ASP A 91 -15.96 -15.16 -1.11
N ALA A 92 -15.44 -14.28 -0.27
CA ALA A 92 -15.94 -14.03 1.09
C ALA A 92 -17.05 -12.96 1.17
N GLY A 93 -17.32 -12.23 0.08
CA GLY A 93 -18.28 -11.12 0.06
C GLY A 93 -17.88 -9.92 0.93
N ILE A 94 -16.58 -9.59 1.01
CA ILE A 94 -16.04 -8.52 1.86
C ILE A 94 -15.35 -7.42 1.04
N SER A 95 -15.20 -6.23 1.64
CA SER A 95 -14.61 -5.07 0.96
C SER A 95 -13.08 -5.05 1.02
N LEU A 96 -12.42 -4.46 0.01
CA LEU A 96 -10.96 -4.30 -0.04
C LEU A 96 -10.54 -2.83 -0.15
N PHE A 97 -9.64 -2.40 0.74
CA PHE A 97 -8.90 -1.14 0.61
C PHE A 97 -7.48 -1.49 0.12
N HIS A 98 -7.16 -1.09 -1.11
CA HIS A 98 -5.85 -1.35 -1.71
C HIS A 98 -5.01 -0.09 -1.81
N ILE A 99 -3.83 -0.11 -1.20
CA ILE A 99 -2.91 1.03 -1.23
C ILE A 99 -2.09 1.01 -2.52
N SER A 100 -2.17 2.09 -3.28
CA SER A 100 -1.45 2.33 -4.53
C SER A 100 -0.53 3.56 -4.40
N THR A 101 -0.09 4.12 -5.52
CA THR A 101 0.98 5.12 -5.60
C THR A 101 0.68 6.20 -6.63
N ASP A 102 1.27 7.38 -6.44
CA ASP A 102 1.42 8.42 -7.45
C ASP A 102 2.23 7.98 -8.69
N TYR A 103 3.08 6.96 -8.58
CA TYR A 103 3.90 6.44 -9.69
C TYR A 103 3.08 5.77 -10.82
N VAL A 104 1.76 5.67 -10.66
CA VAL A 104 0.85 5.30 -11.76
C VAL A 104 0.73 6.43 -12.80
N PHE A 105 1.10 7.66 -12.45
CA PHE A 105 1.14 8.79 -13.36
C PHE A 105 2.53 8.99 -13.99
N ASN A 106 2.60 9.84 -15.02
CA ASN A 106 3.84 10.09 -15.77
C ASN A 106 4.71 11.21 -15.19
N GLY A 107 4.27 11.92 -14.14
CA GLY A 107 4.99 13.02 -13.50
C GLY A 107 5.16 14.29 -14.35
N LYS A 108 4.49 14.41 -15.51
CA LYS A 108 4.62 15.56 -16.42
C LYS A 108 3.59 16.67 -16.18
N SER A 109 2.64 16.46 -15.28
CA SER A 109 1.61 17.46 -15.00
C SER A 109 2.22 18.69 -14.31
N LYS A 110 1.73 19.88 -14.66
CA LYS A 110 2.07 21.14 -13.99
C LYS A 110 1.10 21.49 -12.85
N THR A 111 0.06 20.68 -12.67
CA THR A 111 -0.95 20.81 -11.61
C THR A 111 -1.09 19.48 -10.87
N PRO A 112 -1.60 19.47 -9.62
CA PRO A 112 -1.88 18.23 -8.91
C PRO A 112 -2.77 17.28 -9.74
N TYR A 113 -2.41 16.01 -9.78
CA TYR A 113 -3.21 14.98 -10.44
C TYR A 113 -4.54 14.74 -9.72
N ARG A 114 -5.57 14.42 -10.49
CA ARG A 114 -6.88 13.96 -10.01
C ARG A 114 -7.03 12.46 -10.22
N GLU A 115 -7.96 11.84 -9.51
CA GLU A 115 -8.28 10.42 -9.62
C GLU A 115 -8.77 10.04 -11.02
N SER A 116 -9.42 10.99 -11.71
CA SER A 116 -9.92 10.85 -13.09
C SER A 116 -8.85 11.01 -14.17
N ASP A 117 -7.64 11.46 -13.80
CA ASP A 117 -6.60 11.71 -14.80
C ASP A 117 -6.07 10.40 -15.41
N PRO A 118 -5.66 10.41 -16.70
CA PRO A 118 -5.13 9.23 -17.35
C PRO A 118 -3.88 8.69 -16.66
N VAL A 119 -3.94 7.39 -16.37
CA VAL A 119 -2.84 6.63 -15.80
C VAL A 119 -1.80 6.31 -16.88
N LYS A 120 -0.51 6.58 -16.61
CA LYS A 120 0.61 6.39 -17.55
C LYS A 120 1.94 6.20 -16.80
N PRO A 121 2.16 5.06 -16.14
CA PRO A 121 3.38 4.80 -15.39
C PRO A 121 4.61 4.69 -16.29
N LEU A 122 5.76 5.18 -15.85
CA LEU A 122 7.01 5.15 -16.62
C LEU A 122 7.88 3.91 -16.29
N GLY A 123 8.11 3.63 -15.00
CA GLY A 123 8.97 2.53 -14.53
C GLY A 123 8.21 1.26 -14.10
N ILE A 124 8.95 0.20 -13.80
CA ILE A 124 8.41 -1.12 -13.42
C ILE A 124 7.62 -1.07 -12.12
N TYR A 125 8.07 -0.31 -11.12
CA TYR A 125 7.30 -0.11 -9.88
C TYR A 125 5.91 0.45 -10.17
N GLY A 126 5.82 1.57 -10.89
CA GLY A 126 4.54 2.19 -11.26
C GLY A 126 3.66 1.26 -12.12
N LYS A 127 4.25 0.58 -13.11
CA LYS A 127 3.54 -0.38 -13.97
C LYS A 127 2.98 -1.55 -13.18
N SER A 128 3.76 -2.12 -12.25
CA SER A 128 3.31 -3.25 -11.44
C SER A 128 2.18 -2.86 -10.49
N LYS A 129 2.27 -1.70 -9.83
CA LYS A 129 1.20 -1.15 -8.96
C LYS A 129 -0.08 -0.86 -9.73
N GLU A 130 0.05 -0.30 -10.93
CA GLU A 130 -1.08 0.00 -11.80
C GLU A 130 -1.77 -1.29 -12.31
N ASN A 131 -1.01 -2.33 -12.63
CA ASN A 131 -1.59 -3.65 -12.91
C ASN A 131 -2.33 -4.22 -11.69
N GLY A 132 -1.80 -4.03 -10.47
CA GLY A 132 -2.51 -4.33 -9.23
C GLY A 132 -3.87 -3.63 -9.12
N GLU A 133 -3.92 -2.32 -9.40
CA GLU A 133 -5.17 -1.57 -9.44
C GLU A 133 -6.17 -2.14 -10.46
N ARG A 134 -5.69 -2.49 -11.66
CA ARG A 134 -6.53 -3.10 -12.71
C ARG A 134 -7.08 -4.45 -12.27
N ASN A 135 -6.25 -5.28 -11.64
CA ASN A 135 -6.67 -6.58 -11.14
C ASN A 135 -7.72 -6.44 -10.03
N VAL A 136 -7.51 -5.54 -9.07
CA VAL A 136 -8.52 -5.24 -8.03
C VAL A 136 -9.86 -4.83 -8.65
N ARG A 137 -9.85 -3.88 -9.59
CA ARG A 137 -11.08 -3.42 -10.29
C ARG A 137 -11.81 -4.53 -11.04
N LYS A 138 -11.07 -5.48 -11.63
CA LYS A 138 -11.65 -6.59 -12.38
C LYS A 138 -12.23 -7.67 -11.47
N SER A 139 -11.56 -7.97 -10.36
CA SER A 139 -11.89 -9.13 -9.53
C SER A 139 -12.96 -8.83 -8.48
N LEU A 140 -13.05 -7.59 -7.98
CA LEU A 140 -13.93 -7.23 -6.87
C LEU A 140 -14.67 -5.92 -7.14
N LYS A 141 -15.99 -5.91 -6.96
CA LYS A 141 -16.80 -4.69 -7.13
C LYS A 141 -16.64 -3.73 -5.95
N GLU A 142 -16.73 -4.24 -4.72
CA GLU A 142 -16.68 -3.45 -3.48
C GLU A 142 -15.22 -3.21 -3.06
N HIS A 143 -14.56 -2.25 -3.69
CA HIS A 143 -13.18 -1.89 -3.41
C HIS A 143 -12.94 -0.38 -3.36
N ILE A 144 -11.90 0.02 -2.64
CA ILE A 144 -11.34 1.38 -2.65
C ILE A 144 -9.86 1.28 -2.96
N ILE A 145 -9.40 2.05 -3.95
CA ILE A 145 -7.99 2.19 -4.27
C ILE A 145 -7.52 3.55 -3.77
N ILE A 146 -6.53 3.55 -2.89
CA ILE A 146 -6.00 4.76 -2.26
C ILE A 146 -4.58 5.00 -2.78
N ARG A 147 -4.40 6.01 -3.61
CA ARG A 147 -3.07 6.43 -4.09
C ARG A 147 -2.45 7.38 -3.06
N THR A 148 -1.25 7.06 -2.60
CA THR A 148 -0.45 7.90 -1.71
C THR A 148 0.90 8.21 -2.35
N SER A 149 1.64 9.17 -1.79
CA SER A 149 2.96 9.57 -2.26
C SER A 149 3.90 9.79 -1.08
N TRP A 150 5.17 9.44 -1.28
CA TRP A 150 6.27 9.84 -0.39
C TRP A 150 5.98 9.49 1.09
N LEU A 151 5.48 8.28 1.30
CA LEU A 151 5.04 7.81 2.60
C LEU A 151 6.20 7.69 3.59
N TYR A 152 6.04 8.29 4.76
CA TYR A 152 7.00 8.19 5.86
C TYR A 152 6.29 7.95 7.19
N GLY A 153 6.97 7.32 8.14
CA GLY A 153 6.42 7.00 9.46
C GLY A 153 7.49 6.80 10.53
N VAL A 154 7.03 6.64 11.77
CA VAL A 154 7.90 6.33 12.91
C VAL A 154 8.43 4.89 12.87
N HIS A 155 7.75 3.99 12.17
CA HIS A 155 8.20 2.62 11.88
C HIS A 155 8.81 2.50 10.45
N GLY A 156 9.61 1.46 10.20
CA GLY A 156 10.21 1.17 8.89
C GLY A 156 11.28 2.15 8.39
N HIS A 157 11.78 1.91 7.18
CA HIS A 157 12.73 2.79 6.47
C HIS A 157 11.98 3.83 5.63
N ASN A 158 12.46 5.08 5.63
CA ASN A 158 11.92 6.16 4.81
C ASN A 158 12.93 7.30 4.61
N PHE A 159 12.55 8.25 3.76
CA PHE A 159 13.38 9.40 3.40
C PHE A 159 13.76 10.27 4.61
N VAL A 160 12.82 10.56 5.52
CA VAL A 160 13.06 11.39 6.71
C VAL A 160 14.15 10.79 7.60
N LYS A 161 14.03 9.51 7.95
CA LYS A 161 15.06 8.79 8.74
C LYS A 161 16.39 8.71 8.01
N THR A 162 16.36 8.58 6.69
CA THR A 162 17.56 8.57 5.86
C THR A 162 18.28 9.92 5.92
N MET A 163 17.56 11.02 5.81
CA MET A 163 18.12 12.37 5.94
C MET A 163 18.67 12.64 7.35
N LEU A 164 17.95 12.24 8.40
CA LEU A 164 18.42 12.36 9.79
C LEU A 164 19.71 11.59 10.06
N ARG A 165 19.84 10.38 9.50
CA ARG A 165 21.05 9.58 9.61
C ARG A 165 22.20 10.21 8.84
N LEU A 166 21.99 10.51 7.55
CA LEU A 166 23.02 11.07 6.69
C LEU A 166 23.50 12.45 7.15
N GLY A 167 22.61 13.27 7.74
CA GLY A 167 22.97 14.57 8.30
C GLY A 167 23.90 14.50 9.52
N LYS A 168 24.00 13.35 10.20
CA LYS A 168 24.99 13.09 11.24
C LYS A 168 26.33 12.61 10.69
N GLU A 169 26.30 11.95 9.54
CA GLU A 169 27.47 11.28 8.94
C GLU A 169 28.23 12.17 7.96
N LYS A 170 27.55 13.10 7.28
CA LYS A 170 28.12 13.86 6.17
C LYS A 170 27.98 15.37 6.37
N PRO A 171 29.04 16.16 6.11
CA PRO A 171 28.98 17.62 6.22
C PRO A 171 28.16 18.27 5.09
N VAL A 172 27.99 17.60 3.95
CA VAL A 172 27.22 18.09 2.80
C VAL A 172 26.39 16.96 2.20
N LEU A 173 25.12 17.24 1.92
CA LEU A 173 24.19 16.34 1.22
C LEU A 173 23.70 16.99 -0.08
N ARG A 174 23.51 16.17 -1.11
CA ARG A 174 22.90 16.57 -2.37
C ARG A 174 21.56 15.85 -2.51
N VAL A 175 20.50 16.62 -2.70
CA VAL A 175 19.12 16.12 -2.82
C VAL A 175 18.54 16.71 -4.11
N VAL A 176 17.71 15.93 -4.81
CA VAL A 176 17.03 16.38 -6.03
C VAL A 176 16.13 17.58 -5.74
N ALA A 177 16.13 18.57 -6.64
CA ALA A 177 15.37 19.82 -6.49
C ALA A 177 14.37 20.05 -7.63
N ASP A 178 14.31 19.13 -8.59
CA ASP A 178 13.46 19.16 -9.79
C ASP A 178 12.32 18.13 -9.74
N GLN A 179 12.18 17.41 -8.62
CA GLN A 179 11.08 16.49 -8.35
C GLN A 179 10.13 17.09 -7.31
N PHE A 180 8.86 17.22 -7.70
CA PHE A 180 7.82 17.81 -6.86
C PHE A 180 6.82 16.73 -6.44
N GLY A 181 6.38 16.78 -5.18
CA GLY A 181 5.45 15.83 -4.61
C GLY A 181 4.98 16.29 -3.23
N SER A 182 4.20 15.44 -2.56
CA SER A 182 3.70 15.69 -1.22
C SER A 182 4.10 14.54 -0.30
N PRO A 183 4.94 14.77 0.73
CA PRO A 183 5.17 13.80 1.80
C PRO A 183 3.85 13.41 2.48
N THR A 184 3.65 12.12 2.72
CA THR A 184 2.46 11.63 3.43
C THR A 184 2.89 10.96 4.73
N PHE A 185 2.39 11.43 5.87
CA PHE A 185 2.64 10.76 7.14
C PHE A 185 1.77 9.50 7.26
N ALA A 186 2.37 8.38 7.61
CA ALA A 186 1.69 7.09 7.69
C ALA A 186 0.55 7.07 8.72
N ALA A 187 0.66 7.85 9.81
CA ALA A 187 -0.40 7.94 10.79
C ALA A 187 -1.64 8.67 10.24
N ASP A 188 -1.45 9.77 9.50
CA ASP A 188 -2.53 10.53 8.87
C ASP A 188 -3.25 9.68 7.81
N LEU A 189 -2.48 8.91 7.01
CA LEU A 189 -3.06 7.99 6.05
C LEU A 189 -3.84 6.86 6.74
N ALA A 190 -3.30 6.27 7.81
CA ALA A 190 -4.00 5.25 8.59
C ALA A 190 -5.31 5.79 9.19
N GLU A 191 -5.29 7.01 9.76
CA GLU A 191 -6.47 7.66 10.30
C GLU A 191 -7.54 7.86 9.22
N ALA A 192 -7.15 8.39 8.05
CA ALA A 192 -8.06 8.57 6.93
C ALA A 192 -8.70 7.26 6.47
N LEU A 193 -7.92 6.17 6.38
CA LEU A 193 -8.44 4.84 6.02
C LEU A 193 -9.44 4.33 7.06
N LEU A 194 -9.18 4.50 8.35
CA LEU A 194 -10.09 4.07 9.41
C LEU A 194 -11.38 4.90 9.46
N ILE A 195 -11.31 6.20 9.15
CA ILE A 195 -12.49 7.06 9.00
C ILE A 195 -13.37 6.57 7.84
N VAL A 196 -12.76 6.24 6.69
CA VAL A 196 -13.50 5.72 5.53
C VAL A 196 -14.08 4.34 5.84
N ALA A 197 -13.32 3.45 6.48
CA ALA A 197 -13.77 2.10 6.85
C ALA A 197 -15.03 2.11 7.73
N ARG A 198 -15.20 3.10 8.61
CA ARG A 198 -16.39 3.23 9.47
C ARG A 198 -17.66 3.66 8.74
N LYS A 199 -17.56 4.14 7.49
CA LYS A 199 -18.67 4.65 6.70
C LYS A 199 -19.25 3.62 5.71
N ILE A 200 -18.67 2.43 5.66
CA ILE A 200 -19.02 1.32 4.77
C ILE A 200 -19.47 0.16 5.64
#